data_AF-A0A843ICN2-F1
#
_entry.id   AF-A0A843ICN2-F1
#
_cell.length_a   1.000
_cell.length_b   1.000
_cell.length_c   1.000
_cell.angle_alpha   90.00
_cell.angle_beta   90.00
_cell.angle_gamma   90.00
#
_symmetry.space_group_name_H-M   'P 1'
#
loop_
_entity.id
_entity.type
_entity.pdbx_description
1 polymer ?
#
loop_
_entity_poly.entity_id
_entity_poly.type
_entity_poly.pdbx_seq_one_letter_code
_entity_poly.pdbx_strand_id
1 'polypeptide(L)'
;MRKPYVILIGSASGIGKSTIASQLAKQLNIKHLIESDFIRAVVRGIIGKEYAPALHSSSYDAYKNLRNKANFKSYDDLVSAGFDEHASYVIPGLEKIIQRAITDFDDIIIEGVHLVPGLIDIEQFKDFAEIYFFVLSSDEESHKERFVKRAIQIHRGGKQLDFFTENRIIHNHLLGEAEKNNVSIIKTESIDKSVEQILTIINKSCTNIKLTNNVEELPEVIDIIINNNNGSIEKIIYSLKGFKDPLVRDVKVSDYDSAKRFIDNIKKNPNVKDDLNNLYNISKYREFTICAANNEIIEKIKKELTDKGFVYNE
;
A
#
# COMPACT_ATOMS: atom_id res chain seq x y z
N MET A 1 2.47 -26.71 -2.70
CA MET A 1 2.93 -25.81 -3.79
C MET A 1 2.84 -24.39 -3.26
N ARG A 2 3.79 -23.49 -3.60
CA ARG A 2 3.73 -22.09 -3.13
C ARG A 2 2.51 -21.40 -3.73
N LYS A 3 1.79 -20.58 -2.95
CA LYS A 3 0.76 -19.70 -3.49
C LYS A 3 1.43 -18.63 -4.39
N PRO A 4 0.95 -18.41 -5.63
CA PRO A 4 1.47 -17.34 -6.47
C PRO A 4 1.16 -15.97 -5.86
N TYR A 5 2.01 -14.99 -6.17
CA TYR A 5 1.80 -13.59 -5.84
C TYR A 5 0.85 -12.94 -6.84
N VAL A 6 -0.17 -12.27 -6.33
CA VAL A 6 -1.06 -11.39 -7.11
C VAL A 6 -0.91 -9.98 -6.55
N ILE A 7 -0.16 -9.15 -7.27
CA ILE A 7 0.15 -7.78 -6.84
C ILE A 7 -0.64 -6.80 -7.71
N LEU A 8 -1.52 -6.02 -7.08
CA LEU A 8 -2.37 -5.03 -7.72
C LEU A 8 -1.87 -3.62 -7.36
N ILE A 9 -1.59 -2.78 -8.36
CA ILE A 9 -1.11 -1.40 -8.16
C ILE A 9 -2.06 -0.42 -8.84
N GLY A 10 -3.01 0.12 -8.06
CA GLY A 10 -3.98 1.11 -8.48
C GLY A 10 -3.47 2.55 -8.31
N SER A 11 -3.82 3.44 -9.23
CA SER A 11 -3.76 4.91 -9.02
C SER A 11 -4.27 5.66 -10.24
N ALA A 12 -4.55 6.96 -10.06
CA ALA A 12 -4.86 7.86 -11.15
C ALA A 12 -3.70 7.99 -12.18
N SER A 13 -4.02 8.56 -13.35
CA SER A 13 -3.02 8.84 -14.36
C SER A 13 -1.98 9.86 -13.85
N GLY A 14 -0.71 9.67 -14.18
CA GLY A 14 0.37 10.62 -13.83
C GLY A 14 0.99 10.43 -12.45
N ILE A 15 0.59 9.43 -11.65
CA ILE A 15 1.15 9.20 -10.31
C ILE A 15 2.50 8.46 -10.34
N GLY A 16 2.76 7.63 -11.36
CA GLY A 16 4.03 6.87 -11.48
C GLY A 16 3.90 5.35 -11.37
N LYS A 17 2.67 4.83 -11.39
CA LYS A 17 2.35 3.38 -11.31
C LYS A 17 3.16 2.50 -12.25
N SER A 18 3.20 2.79 -13.54
CA SER A 18 3.87 1.93 -14.54
C SER A 18 5.37 1.80 -14.26
N THR A 19 6.00 2.88 -13.80
CA THR A 19 7.42 2.89 -13.44
C THR A 19 7.69 2.07 -12.17
N ILE A 20 6.89 2.28 -11.12
CA ILE A 20 7.00 1.52 -9.87
C ILE A 20 6.72 0.03 -10.11
N ALA A 21 5.68 -0.30 -10.86
CA ALA A 21 5.31 -1.68 -11.19
C ALA A 21 6.40 -2.39 -12.00
N SER A 22 7.01 -1.69 -12.97
CA SER A 22 8.13 -2.24 -13.75
C SER A 22 9.38 -2.51 -12.89
N GLN A 23 9.73 -1.57 -12.01
CA GLN A 23 10.87 -1.74 -11.11
C GLN A 23 10.62 -2.85 -10.09
N LEU A 24 9.40 -2.95 -9.54
CA LEU A 24 8.99 -4.02 -8.66
C LEU A 24 9.04 -5.39 -9.36
N ALA A 25 8.52 -5.49 -10.58
CA ALA A 25 8.56 -6.71 -11.39
C ALA A 25 10.00 -7.19 -11.60
N LYS A 26 10.92 -6.26 -11.89
CA LYS A 26 12.35 -6.57 -12.03
C LYS A 26 12.96 -7.08 -10.73
N GLN A 27 12.65 -6.45 -9.58
CA GLN A 27 13.21 -6.85 -8.29
C GLN A 27 12.67 -8.19 -7.78
N LEU A 28 11.39 -8.48 -8.02
CA LEU A 28 10.75 -9.75 -7.65
C LEU A 28 10.92 -10.85 -8.72
N ASN A 29 11.57 -10.55 -9.85
CA ASN A 29 11.70 -11.45 -11.00
C ASN A 29 10.34 -11.98 -11.52
N ILE A 30 9.31 -11.13 -11.47
CA ILE A 30 7.96 -11.44 -11.96
C ILE A 30 7.88 -11.07 -13.44
N LYS A 31 7.56 -12.07 -14.28
CA LYS A 31 7.49 -11.90 -15.74
C LYS A 31 6.17 -11.29 -16.21
N HIS A 32 5.08 -11.57 -15.50
CA HIS A 32 3.75 -11.15 -15.91
C HIS A 32 3.41 -9.78 -15.31
N LEU A 33 3.70 -8.72 -16.06
CA LEU A 33 3.29 -7.36 -15.76
C LEU A 33 2.20 -6.92 -16.75
N ILE A 34 0.97 -6.71 -16.26
CA ILE A 34 -0.20 -6.43 -17.09
C ILE A 34 -0.76 -5.04 -16.78
N GLU A 35 -0.91 -4.20 -17.80
CA GLU A 35 -1.60 -2.93 -17.68
C GLU A 35 -3.11 -3.13 -17.93
N SER A 36 -3.95 -2.68 -16.99
CA SER A 36 -5.42 -2.81 -17.12
C SER A 36 -5.99 -2.08 -18.35
N ASP A 37 -5.29 -1.08 -18.90
CA ASP A 37 -5.68 -0.41 -20.14
C ASP A 37 -5.65 -1.36 -21.35
N PHE A 38 -4.76 -2.37 -21.37
CA PHE A 38 -4.79 -3.40 -22.42
C PHE A 38 -6.07 -4.23 -22.33
N ILE A 39 -6.52 -4.53 -21.11
CA ILE A 39 -7.75 -5.31 -20.89
C ILE A 39 -8.95 -4.49 -21.33
N ARG A 40 -8.97 -3.20 -20.98
CA ARG A 40 -9.95 -2.27 -21.51
C ARG A 40 -9.98 -2.24 -23.03
N ALA A 41 -8.82 -2.25 -23.70
CA ALA A 41 -8.75 -2.25 -25.17
C ALA A 41 -9.41 -3.50 -25.77
N VAL A 42 -9.20 -4.67 -25.16
CA VAL A 42 -9.87 -5.92 -25.56
C VAL A 42 -11.38 -5.82 -25.34
N VAL A 43 -11.82 -5.43 -24.15
CA VAL A 43 -13.26 -5.31 -23.82
C VAL A 43 -13.96 -4.30 -24.75
N ARG A 44 -13.29 -3.19 -25.11
CA ARG A 44 -13.79 -2.20 -26.08
C ARG A 44 -13.98 -2.75 -27.49
N GLY A 45 -13.19 -3.75 -27.89
CA GLY A 45 -13.35 -4.43 -29.17
C GLY A 45 -14.58 -5.35 -29.21
N ILE A 46 -15.07 -5.76 -28.04
CA ILE A 46 -16.20 -6.68 -27.90
C ILE A 46 -17.52 -5.91 -27.69
N ILE A 47 -17.51 -4.89 -26.81
CA ILE A 47 -18.71 -4.13 -26.45
C ILE A 47 -18.74 -2.81 -27.22
N GLY A 48 -19.75 -2.61 -28.06
CA GLY A 48 -19.96 -1.38 -28.82
C GLY A 48 -20.18 -0.14 -27.92
N LYS A 49 -19.81 1.04 -28.43
CA LYS A 49 -19.91 2.32 -27.70
C LYS A 49 -21.35 2.66 -27.33
N GLU A 50 -22.31 2.24 -28.14
CA GLU A 50 -23.74 2.40 -27.94
C GLU A 50 -24.24 1.63 -26.70
N TYR A 51 -23.55 0.55 -26.30
CA TYR A 51 -23.91 -0.27 -25.14
C TYR A 51 -23.12 0.10 -23.89
N ALA A 52 -21.85 0.46 -24.05
CA ALA A 52 -20.99 0.89 -22.93
C ALA A 52 -20.24 2.20 -23.25
N PRO A 53 -20.93 3.36 -23.28
CA PRO A 53 -20.28 4.63 -23.65
C PRO A 53 -19.11 4.99 -22.73
N ALA A 54 -19.23 4.75 -21.42
CA ALA A 54 -18.21 5.02 -20.42
C ALA A 54 -16.91 4.23 -20.66
N LEU A 55 -17.01 2.98 -21.13
CA LEU A 55 -15.85 2.14 -21.49
C LEU A 55 -15.02 2.76 -22.64
N HIS A 56 -15.68 3.48 -23.56
CA HIS A 56 -15.06 4.07 -24.75
C HIS A 56 -14.51 5.49 -24.54
N SER A 57 -14.86 6.15 -23.45
CA SER A 57 -14.22 7.41 -23.01
C SER A 57 -12.93 7.16 -22.23
N SER A 58 -12.18 8.23 -21.96
CA SER A 58 -11.13 8.21 -20.93
C SER A 58 -11.77 8.10 -19.54
N SER A 59 -11.06 7.54 -18.56
CA SER A 59 -11.52 7.39 -17.18
C SER A 59 -12.01 8.71 -16.57
N TYR A 60 -11.25 9.79 -16.79
CA TYR A 60 -11.56 11.16 -16.33
C TYR A 60 -12.71 11.84 -17.08
N ASP A 61 -13.20 11.26 -18.17
CA ASP A 61 -14.26 11.83 -19.01
C ASP A 61 -15.55 10.99 -18.96
N ALA A 62 -15.49 9.83 -18.30
CA ALA A 62 -16.56 8.84 -18.31
C ALA A 62 -17.88 9.36 -17.72
N TYR A 63 -17.79 10.24 -16.72
CA TYR A 63 -18.94 10.90 -16.10
C TYR A 63 -19.83 11.67 -17.09
N LYS A 64 -19.29 12.08 -18.24
CA LYS A 64 -20.09 12.75 -19.28
C LYS A 64 -21.13 11.83 -19.90
N ASN A 65 -20.94 10.52 -19.81
CA ASN A 65 -21.86 9.52 -20.34
C ASN A 65 -22.91 9.06 -19.33
N LEU A 66 -22.79 9.44 -18.05
CA LEU A 66 -23.77 9.10 -17.03
C LEU A 66 -25.15 9.71 -17.36
N ARG A 67 -26.18 8.89 -17.21
CA ARG A 67 -27.57 9.35 -17.19
C ARG A 67 -27.90 9.97 -15.83
N ASN A 68 -28.95 10.79 -15.77
CA ASN A 68 -29.47 11.36 -14.51
C ASN A 68 -28.43 12.11 -13.67
N LYS A 69 -27.56 12.90 -14.32
CA LYS A 69 -26.49 13.67 -13.66
C LYS A 69 -26.98 14.60 -12.54
N ALA A 70 -28.24 15.00 -12.58
CA ALA A 70 -28.87 15.82 -11.54
C ALA A 70 -29.02 15.11 -10.18
N ASN A 71 -28.84 13.79 -10.12
CA ASN A 71 -28.97 13.01 -8.88
C ASN A 71 -27.70 13.03 -8.01
N PHE A 72 -26.57 13.54 -8.54
CA PHE A 72 -25.32 13.60 -7.81
C PHE A 72 -25.24 14.90 -7.01
N LYS A 73 -24.72 14.82 -5.77
CA LYS A 73 -24.72 15.94 -4.82
C LYS A 73 -23.62 16.96 -5.13
N SER A 74 -22.56 16.52 -5.78
CA SER A 74 -21.40 17.34 -6.13
C SER A 74 -20.82 16.96 -7.50
N TYR A 75 -19.95 17.82 -8.03
CA TYR A 75 -19.19 17.50 -9.23
C TYR A 75 -18.24 16.31 -9.01
N ASP A 76 -17.60 16.26 -7.84
CA ASP A 76 -16.69 15.19 -7.46
C ASP A 76 -17.40 13.83 -7.40
N ASP A 77 -18.61 13.79 -6.84
CA ASP A 77 -19.44 12.58 -6.80
C ASP A 77 -19.80 12.11 -8.21
N LEU A 78 -20.14 13.04 -9.10
CA LEU A 78 -20.46 12.74 -10.50
C LEU A 78 -19.25 12.16 -11.24
N VAL A 79 -18.08 12.78 -11.08
CA VAL A 79 -16.82 12.31 -11.69
C VAL A 79 -16.45 10.93 -11.18
N SER A 80 -16.50 10.73 -9.86
CA SER A 80 -16.18 9.46 -9.19
C SER A 80 -17.11 8.33 -9.64
N ALA A 81 -18.43 8.58 -9.68
CA ALA A 81 -19.39 7.59 -10.17
C ALA A 81 -19.18 7.24 -11.65
N GLY A 82 -18.81 8.20 -12.49
CA GLY A 82 -18.52 7.95 -13.90
C GLY A 82 -17.26 7.11 -14.07
N PHE A 83 -16.27 7.35 -13.22
CA PHE A 83 -15.06 6.54 -13.15
C PHE A 83 -15.33 5.12 -12.65
N ASP A 84 -16.18 4.93 -11.64
CA ASP A 84 -16.58 3.60 -11.16
C ASP A 84 -17.32 2.82 -12.26
N GLU A 85 -18.23 3.47 -13.00
CA GLU A 85 -18.89 2.86 -14.15
C GLU A 85 -17.86 2.45 -15.21
N HIS A 86 -16.89 3.33 -15.52
CA HIS A 86 -15.81 3.04 -16.45
C HIS A 86 -14.97 1.82 -16.02
N ALA A 87 -14.60 1.73 -14.74
CA ALA A 87 -13.84 0.61 -14.19
C ALA A 87 -14.65 -0.69 -14.18
N SER A 88 -15.95 -0.63 -13.90
CA SER A 88 -16.83 -1.80 -13.78
C SER A 88 -16.85 -2.69 -15.03
N TYR A 89 -16.69 -2.11 -16.22
CA TYR A 89 -16.60 -2.89 -17.47
C TYR A 89 -15.30 -3.70 -17.61
N VAL A 90 -14.23 -3.26 -16.95
CA VAL A 90 -12.89 -3.85 -17.09
C VAL A 90 -12.61 -4.90 -16.02
N ILE A 91 -13.19 -4.72 -14.82
CA ILE A 91 -12.97 -5.56 -13.64
C ILE A 91 -13.17 -7.06 -13.90
N PRO A 92 -14.26 -7.52 -14.56
CA PRO A 92 -14.44 -8.94 -14.85
C PRO A 92 -13.29 -9.54 -15.66
N GLY A 93 -12.70 -8.75 -16.58
CA GLY A 93 -11.53 -9.16 -17.34
C GLY A 93 -10.27 -9.29 -16.48
N LEU A 94 -10.08 -8.38 -15.53
CA LEU A 94 -8.97 -8.43 -14.58
C LEU A 94 -9.08 -9.65 -13.66
N GLU A 95 -10.26 -9.92 -13.13
CA GLU A 95 -10.52 -11.11 -12.30
C GLU A 95 -10.25 -12.41 -13.06
N LYS A 96 -10.60 -12.50 -14.35
CA LYS A 96 -10.24 -13.66 -15.18
C LYS A 96 -8.75 -13.83 -15.39
N ILE A 97 -7.99 -12.74 -15.48
CA ILE A 97 -6.53 -12.81 -15.58
C ILE A 97 -5.91 -13.27 -14.27
N ILE A 98 -6.41 -12.75 -13.14
CA ILE A 98 -5.98 -13.22 -11.81
C ILE A 98 -6.27 -14.72 -11.66
N GLN A 99 -7.49 -15.15 -11.98
CA GLN A 99 -7.88 -16.56 -11.94
C GLN A 99 -6.96 -17.45 -12.82
N ARG A 100 -6.59 -16.95 -14.00
CA ARG A 100 -5.69 -17.65 -14.91
C ARG A 100 -4.28 -17.78 -14.33
N ALA A 101 -3.70 -16.70 -13.83
CA ALA A 101 -2.37 -16.71 -13.22
C ALA A 101 -2.32 -17.66 -12.01
N ILE A 102 -3.38 -17.68 -11.19
CA ILE A 102 -3.51 -18.62 -10.06
C ILE A 102 -3.51 -20.07 -10.53
N THR A 103 -4.28 -20.37 -11.58
CA THR A 103 -4.38 -21.73 -12.14
C THR A 103 -3.04 -22.21 -12.69
N ASP A 104 -2.29 -21.31 -13.31
CA ASP A 104 -0.98 -21.60 -13.90
C ASP A 104 0.17 -21.53 -12.88
N PHE A 105 -0.11 -21.17 -11.61
CA PHE A 105 0.88 -20.91 -10.54
C PHE A 105 1.90 -19.81 -10.88
N ASP A 106 1.50 -18.84 -11.69
CA ASP A 106 2.34 -17.72 -12.11
C ASP A 106 2.16 -16.53 -11.16
N ASP A 107 3.29 -15.93 -10.75
CA ASP A 107 3.26 -14.61 -10.10
C ASP A 107 2.88 -13.54 -11.12
N ILE A 108 2.03 -12.60 -10.72
CA ILE A 108 1.52 -11.53 -11.59
C ILE A 108 1.48 -10.19 -10.88
N ILE A 109 1.88 -9.14 -11.60
CA ILE A 109 1.63 -7.74 -11.24
C ILE A 109 0.62 -7.18 -12.24
N ILE A 110 -0.46 -6.60 -11.74
CA ILE A 110 -1.43 -5.85 -12.54
C ILE A 110 -1.38 -4.39 -12.09
N GLU A 111 -1.24 -3.47 -13.05
CA GLU A 111 -1.23 -2.04 -12.78
C GLU A 111 -2.33 -1.32 -13.56
N GLY A 112 -2.91 -0.28 -12.96
CA GLY A 112 -3.68 0.68 -13.73
C GLY A 112 -4.79 1.38 -12.98
N VAL A 113 -5.55 2.20 -13.70
CA VAL A 113 -6.59 3.04 -13.09
C VAL A 113 -7.83 2.23 -12.71
N HIS A 114 -8.10 1.11 -13.39
CA HIS A 114 -9.29 0.28 -13.17
C HIS A 114 -9.21 -0.58 -11.90
N LEU A 115 -8.06 -0.57 -11.21
CA LEU A 115 -7.87 -1.25 -9.94
C LEU A 115 -8.47 -0.41 -8.82
N VAL A 116 -9.80 -0.48 -8.67
CA VAL A 116 -10.55 0.29 -7.68
C VAL A 116 -10.84 -0.62 -6.46
N PRO A 117 -10.33 -0.28 -5.26
CA PRO A 117 -10.70 -0.97 -4.04
C PRO A 117 -12.23 -1.00 -3.85
N GLY A 118 -12.75 -2.14 -3.38
CA GLY A 118 -14.19 -2.33 -3.18
C GLY A 118 -14.99 -2.74 -4.43
N LEU A 119 -14.49 -2.47 -5.65
CA LEU A 119 -15.13 -2.98 -6.87
C LEU A 119 -14.53 -4.31 -7.34
N ILE A 120 -13.24 -4.55 -7.10
CA ILE A 120 -12.60 -5.85 -7.38
C ILE A 120 -12.80 -6.77 -6.18
N ASP A 121 -13.41 -7.93 -6.40
CA ASP A 121 -13.55 -8.93 -5.34
C ASP A 121 -12.25 -9.73 -5.20
N ILE A 122 -11.36 -9.26 -4.34
CA ILE A 122 -10.10 -9.95 -4.03
C ILE A 122 -10.29 -11.12 -3.05
N GLU A 123 -11.38 -11.17 -2.30
CA GLU A 123 -11.62 -12.21 -1.28
C GLU A 123 -11.71 -13.59 -1.93
N GLN A 124 -12.33 -13.67 -3.12
CA GLN A 124 -12.48 -14.91 -3.88
C GLN A 124 -11.15 -15.61 -4.22
N PHE A 125 -10.01 -14.91 -4.11
CA PHE A 125 -8.70 -15.42 -4.50
C PHE A 125 -7.76 -15.72 -3.30
N LYS A 126 -8.09 -15.29 -2.07
CA LYS A 126 -7.16 -15.33 -0.92
C LYS A 126 -6.72 -16.74 -0.51
N ASP A 127 -7.58 -17.72 -0.70
CA ASP A 127 -7.24 -19.11 -0.38
C ASP A 127 -6.24 -19.72 -1.38
N PHE A 128 -6.09 -19.11 -2.56
CA PHE A 128 -5.32 -19.65 -3.67
C PHE A 128 -4.06 -18.83 -3.99
N ALA A 129 -3.99 -17.57 -3.58
CA ALA A 129 -2.87 -16.66 -3.86
C ALA A 129 -2.50 -15.79 -2.66
N GLU A 130 -1.26 -15.29 -2.65
CA GLU A 130 -0.84 -14.20 -1.77
C GLU A 130 -1.15 -12.87 -2.48
N ILE A 131 -2.18 -12.18 -2.02
CA ILE A 131 -2.71 -10.98 -2.69
C ILE A 131 -2.23 -9.73 -1.96
N TYR A 132 -1.62 -8.83 -2.73
CA TYR A 132 -1.23 -7.51 -2.25
C TYR A 132 -1.87 -6.45 -3.13
N PHE A 133 -2.65 -5.56 -2.52
CA PHE A 133 -3.28 -4.45 -3.22
C PHE A 133 -2.74 -3.13 -2.66
N PHE A 134 -2.19 -2.32 -3.54
CA PHE A 134 -1.65 -1.00 -3.26
C PHE A 134 -2.38 0.07 -4.07
N VAL A 135 -2.67 1.20 -3.43
CA VAL A 135 -3.03 2.44 -4.13
C VAL A 135 -1.92 3.46 -3.95
N LEU A 136 -1.37 3.95 -5.06
CA LEU A 136 -0.32 4.96 -5.02
C LEU A 136 -0.91 6.36 -4.83
N SER A 137 -0.33 7.14 -3.91
CA SER A 137 -0.72 8.52 -3.64
C SER A 137 0.38 9.51 -4.02
N SER A 138 -0.02 10.72 -4.39
CA SER A 138 0.86 11.87 -4.59
C SER A 138 0.19 13.12 -4.07
N ASP A 139 0.97 14.07 -3.56
CA ASP A 139 0.49 15.43 -3.37
C ASP A 139 0.13 16.06 -4.74
N GLU A 140 -0.69 17.10 -4.71
CA GLU A 140 -1.26 17.70 -5.92
C GLU A 140 -0.19 18.36 -6.80
N GLU A 141 0.81 18.99 -6.20
CA GLU A 141 1.88 19.68 -6.92
C GLU A 141 2.74 18.67 -7.69
N SER A 142 3.25 17.65 -6.99
CA SER A 142 3.99 16.54 -7.60
C SER A 142 3.18 15.81 -8.67
N HIS A 143 1.88 15.60 -8.42
CA HIS A 143 0.98 14.97 -9.38
C HIS A 143 0.85 15.83 -10.65
N LYS A 144 0.63 17.14 -10.48
CA LYS A 144 0.51 18.10 -11.58
C LYS A 144 1.78 18.15 -12.41
N GLU A 145 2.94 18.22 -11.78
CA GLU A 145 4.24 18.21 -12.48
C GLU A 145 4.42 16.96 -13.33
N ARG A 146 4.18 15.77 -12.74
CA ARG A 146 4.30 14.49 -13.46
C ARG A 146 3.27 14.40 -14.59
N PHE A 147 2.05 14.89 -14.36
CA PHE A 147 0.99 14.91 -15.34
C PHE A 147 1.36 15.78 -16.56
N VAL A 148 1.91 16.98 -16.32
CA VAL A 148 2.43 17.87 -17.38
C VAL A 148 3.58 17.23 -18.14
N LYS A 149 4.59 16.70 -17.44
CA LYS A 149 5.74 16.00 -18.07
C LYS A 149 5.28 14.88 -19.00
N ARG A 150 4.30 14.07 -18.56
CA ARG A 150 3.71 13.00 -19.38
C ARG A 150 2.99 13.53 -20.61
N ALA A 151 2.22 14.61 -20.49
CA ALA A 151 1.51 15.20 -21.64
C ALA A 151 2.48 15.68 -22.74
N ILE A 152 3.61 16.29 -22.34
CA ILE A 152 4.66 16.74 -23.27
C ILE A 152 5.29 15.53 -23.99
N GLN A 153 5.65 14.48 -23.25
CA GLN A 153 6.29 13.28 -23.81
C GLN A 153 5.41 12.53 -24.81
N ILE A 154 4.09 12.48 -24.59
CA ILE A 154 3.19 11.67 -25.42
C ILE A 154 2.69 12.45 -26.67
N HIS A 155 3.05 13.73 -26.84
CA HIS A 155 2.62 14.59 -27.96
C HIS A 155 1.09 14.60 -28.18
N ARG A 156 0.31 14.26 -27.14
CA ARG A 156 -1.15 14.38 -27.14
C ARG A 156 -1.47 15.83 -26.85
N GLY A 157 -1.74 16.59 -27.91
CA GLY A 157 -2.00 18.03 -27.88
C GLY A 157 -2.83 18.45 -26.65
N GLY A 158 -2.45 19.58 -26.05
CA GLY A 158 -2.68 20.00 -24.66
C GLY A 158 -4.06 19.86 -24.00
N LYS A 159 -5.11 19.39 -24.70
CA LYS A 159 -6.43 19.05 -24.15
C LYS A 159 -6.38 18.08 -22.96
N GLN A 160 -5.35 17.26 -22.83
CA GLN A 160 -5.21 16.37 -21.68
C GLN A 160 -4.96 17.15 -20.37
N LEU A 161 -4.33 18.33 -20.46
CA LEU A 161 -4.07 19.21 -19.30
C LEU A 161 -5.36 19.80 -18.73
N ASP A 162 -6.39 19.99 -19.57
CA ASP A 162 -7.69 20.53 -19.15
C ASP A 162 -8.40 19.61 -18.16
N PHE A 163 -8.03 18.32 -18.11
CA PHE A 163 -8.66 17.30 -17.25
C PHE A 163 -7.86 16.97 -15.99
N PHE A 164 -6.94 17.84 -15.56
CA PHE A 164 -6.19 17.60 -14.33
C PHE A 164 -7.13 17.51 -13.12
N THR A 165 -8.15 18.37 -13.06
CA THR A 165 -9.15 18.39 -11.98
C THR A 165 -9.84 17.03 -11.82
N GLU A 166 -10.33 16.45 -12.91
CA GLU A 166 -11.00 15.15 -12.90
C GLU A 166 -10.03 14.01 -12.53
N ASN A 167 -8.78 14.07 -13.01
CA ASN A 167 -7.77 13.10 -12.59
C ASN A 167 -7.43 13.23 -11.09
N ARG A 168 -7.49 14.44 -10.54
CA ARG A 168 -7.29 14.67 -9.10
C ARG A 168 -8.48 14.16 -8.27
N ILE A 169 -9.70 14.36 -8.76
CA ILE A 169 -10.90 13.77 -8.16
C ILE A 169 -10.79 12.24 -8.13
N ILE A 170 -10.45 11.62 -9.27
CA ILE A 170 -10.26 10.16 -9.36
C ILE A 170 -9.15 9.68 -8.41
N HIS A 171 -8.04 10.43 -8.30
CA HIS A 171 -6.99 10.13 -7.34
C HIS A 171 -7.54 10.11 -5.91
N ASN A 172 -8.26 11.15 -5.50
CA ASN A 172 -8.80 11.24 -4.14
C ASN A 172 -9.87 10.17 -3.88
N HIS A 173 -10.70 9.86 -4.88
CA HIS A 173 -11.68 8.77 -4.82
C HIS A 173 -11.00 7.42 -4.57
N LEU A 174 -9.95 7.10 -5.34
CA LEU A 174 -9.18 5.86 -5.14
C LEU A 174 -8.55 5.76 -3.75
N LEU A 175 -8.06 6.87 -3.18
CA LEU A 175 -7.55 6.89 -1.81
C LEU A 175 -8.67 6.67 -0.79
N GLY A 176 -9.81 7.31 -0.97
CA GLY A 176 -10.98 7.11 -0.11
C GLY A 176 -11.49 5.67 -0.13
N GLU A 177 -11.54 5.05 -1.32
CA GLU A 177 -11.89 3.64 -1.44
C GLU A 177 -10.81 2.73 -0.84
N ALA A 178 -9.52 3.07 -0.95
CA ALA A 178 -8.47 2.31 -0.31
C ALA A 178 -8.60 2.31 1.22
N GLU A 179 -8.85 3.47 1.83
CA GLU A 179 -9.08 3.59 3.27
C GLU A 179 -10.29 2.77 3.73
N LYS A 180 -11.43 2.89 3.03
CA LYS A 180 -12.66 2.14 3.36
C LYS A 180 -12.47 0.63 3.29
N ASN A 181 -11.66 0.16 2.35
CA ASN A 181 -11.45 -1.27 2.09
C ASN A 181 -10.16 -1.81 2.73
N ASN A 182 -9.49 -1.04 3.59
CA ASN A 182 -8.22 -1.41 4.25
C ASN A 182 -7.11 -1.83 3.26
N VAL A 183 -7.06 -1.19 2.10
CA VAL A 183 -6.02 -1.37 1.08
C VAL A 183 -4.84 -0.44 1.38
N SER A 184 -3.61 -0.93 1.19
CA SER A 184 -2.40 -0.18 1.56
C SER A 184 -2.19 1.02 0.62
N ILE A 185 -1.97 2.20 1.20
CA ILE A 185 -1.66 3.42 0.44
C ILE A 185 -0.15 3.68 0.47
N ILE A 186 0.47 3.85 -0.70
CA ILE A 186 1.92 4.08 -0.85
C ILE A 186 2.15 5.50 -1.35
N LYS A 187 2.83 6.32 -0.54
CA LYS A 187 3.16 7.71 -0.90
C LYS A 187 4.35 7.75 -1.85
N THR A 188 4.13 8.31 -3.04
CA THR A 188 5.14 8.30 -4.11
C THR A 188 6.11 9.48 -4.04
N GLU A 189 7.16 9.34 -3.23
CA GLU A 189 8.25 10.34 -3.16
C GLU A 189 9.30 10.12 -4.25
N SER A 190 9.93 8.95 -4.25
CA SER A 190 10.84 8.48 -5.29
C SER A 190 10.49 7.05 -5.68
N ILE A 191 11.00 6.59 -6.83
CA ILE A 191 10.71 5.24 -7.32
C ILE A 191 11.30 4.22 -6.32
N ASP A 192 12.57 4.35 -5.95
CA ASP A 192 13.25 3.41 -5.04
C ASP A 192 12.55 3.29 -3.68
N LYS A 193 12.23 4.43 -3.04
CA LYS A 193 11.51 4.42 -1.75
C LYS A 193 10.13 3.77 -1.86
N SER A 194 9.40 4.05 -2.94
CA SER A 194 8.05 3.49 -3.13
C SER A 194 8.13 1.97 -3.32
N VAL A 195 9.12 1.49 -4.06
CA VAL A 195 9.35 0.06 -4.29
C VAL A 195 9.79 -0.62 -2.99
N GLU A 196 10.70 -0.02 -2.23
CA GLU A 196 11.11 -0.53 -0.91
C GLU A 196 9.92 -0.66 0.05
N GLN A 197 9.05 0.35 0.13
CA GLN A 197 7.84 0.29 0.94
C GLN A 197 6.92 -0.88 0.54
N ILE A 198 6.71 -1.06 -0.77
CA ILE A 198 5.92 -2.18 -1.29
C ILE A 198 6.56 -3.51 -0.92
N LEU A 199 7.89 -3.64 -1.08
CA LEU A 199 8.61 -4.86 -0.72
C LEU A 199 8.56 -5.15 0.78
N THR A 200 8.60 -4.14 1.65
CA THR A 200 8.41 -4.32 3.10
C THR A 200 7.08 -5.00 3.40
N ILE A 201 6.03 -4.67 2.65
CA ILE A 201 4.70 -5.24 2.83
C ILE A 201 4.61 -6.64 2.21
N ILE A 202 5.18 -6.85 1.02
CA ILE A 202 5.15 -8.14 0.31
C ILE A 202 6.00 -9.19 1.03
N ASN A 203 7.28 -8.91 1.18
CA ASN A 203 8.27 -9.85 1.67
C ASN A 203 8.31 -9.91 3.20
N LYS A 204 7.22 -9.50 3.86
CA LYS A 204 7.12 -9.30 5.31
C LYS A 204 7.66 -10.52 6.04
N SER A 205 8.95 -10.45 6.31
CA SER A 205 9.68 -11.45 7.05
C SER A 205 9.59 -10.94 8.46
N CYS A 206 9.03 -11.75 9.34
CA CYS A 206 8.85 -11.37 10.74
C CYS A 206 9.74 -12.26 11.59
N THR A 207 10.39 -11.65 12.56
CA THR A 207 11.09 -12.38 13.61
C THR A 207 10.69 -11.81 14.96
N ASN A 208 10.83 -12.64 15.99
CA ASN A 208 10.67 -12.18 17.36
C ASN A 208 12.05 -11.88 17.95
N ILE A 209 12.24 -10.67 18.45
CA ILE A 209 13.46 -10.26 19.13
C ILE A 209 13.11 -9.92 20.58
N LYS A 210 13.78 -10.57 21.54
CA LYS A 210 13.67 -10.25 22.96
C LYS A 210 14.55 -9.04 23.27
N LEU A 211 13.96 -7.94 23.73
CA LEU A 211 14.65 -6.69 24.03
C LEU A 211 14.70 -6.37 25.53
N THR A 212 15.83 -5.85 25.99
CA THR A 212 16.14 -5.43 27.37
C THR A 212 16.27 -3.93 27.57
N ASN A 213 16.03 -3.14 26.53
CA ASN A 213 16.11 -1.69 26.60
C ASN A 213 15.16 -1.11 27.67
N ASN A 214 15.58 -0.01 28.29
CA ASN A 214 14.71 0.80 29.15
C ASN A 214 13.84 1.77 28.33
N VAL A 215 12.96 2.51 29.00
CA VAL A 215 12.04 3.46 28.34
C VAL A 215 12.78 4.65 27.72
N GLU A 216 13.92 5.06 28.27
CA GLU A 216 14.72 6.16 27.73
C GLU A 216 15.46 5.78 26.44
N GLU A 217 15.78 4.50 26.28
CA GLU A 217 16.41 3.90 25.10
C GLU A 217 15.41 3.54 23.99
N LEU A 218 14.11 3.53 24.28
CA LEU A 218 13.07 3.20 23.31
C LEU A 218 13.11 4.05 22.01
N PRO A 219 13.40 5.36 22.03
CA PRO A 219 13.56 6.14 20.80
C PRO A 219 14.65 5.58 19.88
N GLU A 220 15.78 5.13 20.43
CA GLU A 220 16.88 4.56 19.64
C GLU A 220 16.51 3.20 19.05
N VAL A 221 15.78 2.36 19.80
CA VAL A 221 15.23 1.10 19.29
C VAL A 221 14.29 1.36 18.10
N ILE A 222 13.41 2.37 18.21
CA ILE A 222 12.49 2.75 17.13
C ILE A 222 13.25 3.29 15.92
N ASP A 223 14.27 4.13 16.12
CA ASP A 223 15.11 4.64 15.04
C ASP A 223 15.79 3.49 14.29
N ILE A 224 16.39 2.53 15.01
CA ILE A 224 17.03 1.36 14.40
C ILE A 224 16.03 0.53 13.58
N ILE A 225 14.86 0.22 14.15
CA ILE A 225 13.91 -0.68 13.48
C ILE A 225 13.23 0.04 12.30
N ILE A 226 12.68 1.22 12.52
CA ILE A 226 11.76 1.88 11.58
C ILE A 226 12.51 2.89 10.70
N ASN A 227 13.23 3.84 11.29
CA ASN A 227 13.82 4.95 10.54
C ASN A 227 15.03 4.52 9.70
N ASN A 228 15.94 3.74 10.30
CA ASN A 228 17.22 3.37 9.69
C ASN A 228 17.10 2.20 8.73
N ASN A 229 16.12 1.31 8.97
CA ASN A 229 16.00 0.02 8.28
C ASN A 229 14.63 -0.23 7.67
N ASN A 230 13.71 0.75 7.69
CA ASN A 230 12.37 0.63 7.10
C ASN A 230 11.59 -0.62 7.56
N GLY A 231 11.84 -1.06 8.80
CA GLY A 231 11.13 -2.14 9.46
C GLY A 231 9.81 -1.68 10.08
N SER A 232 9.11 -2.63 10.69
CA SER A 232 7.84 -2.41 11.36
C SER A 232 7.76 -3.23 12.65
N ILE A 233 6.97 -2.74 13.61
CA ILE A 233 6.70 -3.42 14.88
C ILE A 233 5.22 -3.82 14.88
N GLU A 234 4.96 -5.11 14.75
CA GLU A 234 3.60 -5.65 14.68
C GLU A 234 3.00 -5.85 16.06
N LYS A 235 3.80 -6.41 16.96
CA LYS A 235 3.35 -6.89 18.26
C LYS A 235 4.44 -6.75 19.29
N ILE A 236 4.06 -6.42 20.52
CA ILE A 236 4.93 -6.46 21.68
C ILE A 236 4.28 -7.35 22.73
N ILE A 237 5.06 -8.30 23.25
CA ILE A 237 4.65 -9.24 24.29
C ILE A 237 5.51 -8.97 25.54
N TYR A 238 4.83 -8.69 26.65
CA TYR A 238 5.45 -8.47 27.96
C TYR A 238 5.27 -9.72 28.82
N SER A 239 6.37 -10.39 29.14
CA SER A 239 6.40 -11.54 30.04
C SER A 239 6.49 -11.06 31.49
N LEU A 240 5.34 -10.97 32.17
CA LEU A 240 5.23 -10.41 33.51
C LEU A 240 5.58 -11.46 34.58
N LYS A 241 6.51 -11.13 35.48
CA LYS A 241 6.90 -12.02 36.58
C LYS A 241 5.69 -12.33 37.48
N GLY A 242 5.40 -13.61 37.70
CA GLY A 242 4.30 -14.07 38.56
C GLY A 242 2.96 -14.28 37.86
N PHE A 243 2.87 -13.99 36.56
CA PHE A 243 1.68 -14.23 35.74
C PHE A 243 1.96 -15.37 34.75
N LYS A 244 0.96 -16.23 34.52
CA LYS A 244 1.06 -17.32 33.53
C LYS A 244 0.96 -16.80 32.10
N ASP A 245 0.05 -15.84 31.88
CA ASP A 245 -0.22 -15.28 30.57
C ASP A 245 0.51 -13.94 30.39
N PRO A 246 1.17 -13.71 29.25
CA PRO A 246 1.83 -12.44 28.98
C PRO A 246 0.81 -11.35 28.60
N LEU A 247 1.20 -10.09 28.79
CA LEU A 247 0.45 -8.96 28.23
C LEU A 247 0.84 -8.79 26.76
N VAL A 248 -0.14 -8.87 25.85
CA VAL A 248 0.05 -8.71 24.41
C VAL A 248 -0.50 -7.37 23.93
N ARG A 249 0.27 -6.67 23.09
CA ARG A 249 -0.14 -5.45 22.40
C ARG A 249 0.10 -5.58 20.91
N ASP A 250 -0.95 -5.55 20.11
CA ASP A 250 -0.88 -5.40 18.66
C ASP A 250 -0.67 -3.91 18.35
N VAL A 251 0.55 -3.55 17.96
CA VAL A 251 0.98 -2.15 17.81
C VAL A 251 0.87 -1.69 16.36
N LYS A 252 1.23 -2.54 15.39
CA LYS A 252 1.17 -2.29 13.94
C LYS A 252 1.72 -0.92 13.53
N VAL A 253 2.94 -0.61 13.95
CA VAL A 253 3.62 0.66 13.61
C VAL A 253 4.69 0.41 12.57
N SER A 254 4.55 1.07 11.42
CA SER A 254 5.49 0.97 10.29
C SER A 254 6.01 2.33 9.81
N ASP A 255 5.41 3.44 10.24
CA ASP A 255 5.85 4.78 9.87
C ASP A 255 6.49 5.51 11.05
N TYR A 256 7.52 6.32 10.73
CA TYR A 256 8.31 7.01 11.74
C TYR A 256 7.52 8.12 12.46
N ASP A 257 6.61 8.79 11.77
CA ASP A 257 5.84 9.91 12.35
C ASP A 257 4.90 9.43 13.45
N SER A 258 4.19 8.31 13.24
CA SER A 258 3.35 7.66 14.25
C SER A 258 4.17 7.20 15.44
N ALA A 259 5.33 6.58 15.21
CA ALA A 259 6.22 6.15 16.27
C ALA A 259 6.74 7.35 17.10
N LYS A 260 7.12 8.44 16.43
CA LYS A 260 7.58 9.69 17.05
C LYS A 260 6.50 10.35 17.91
N ARG A 261 5.24 10.38 17.44
CA ARG A 261 4.11 10.90 18.25
C ARG A 261 3.97 10.17 19.58
N PHE A 262 4.16 8.84 19.58
CA PHE A 262 4.14 8.05 20.81
C PHE A 262 5.31 8.39 21.75
N ILE A 263 6.53 8.51 21.21
CA ILE A 263 7.69 8.93 22.00
C ILE A 263 7.51 10.33 22.59
N ASP A 264 7.00 11.27 21.81
CA ASP A 264 6.72 12.63 22.28
C ASP A 264 5.64 12.64 23.36
N ASN A 265 4.64 11.74 23.27
CA ASN A 265 3.62 11.58 24.30
C ASN A 265 4.22 11.08 25.63
N ILE A 266 5.13 10.10 25.59
CA ILE A 266 5.84 9.62 26.79
C ILE A 266 6.65 10.74 27.43
N LYS A 267 7.35 11.55 26.63
CA LYS A 267 8.16 12.67 27.13
C LYS A 267 7.32 13.77 27.78
N LYS A 268 6.13 14.04 27.24
CA LYS A 268 5.24 15.11 27.73
C LYS A 268 4.41 14.70 28.95
N ASN A 269 4.17 13.40 29.17
CA ASN A 269 3.29 12.90 30.22
C ASN A 269 4.04 12.00 31.22
N PRO A 270 4.50 12.53 32.36
CA PRO A 270 5.26 11.78 33.37
C PRO A 270 4.56 10.51 33.86
N ASN A 271 3.23 10.58 34.10
CA ASN A 271 2.46 9.41 34.53
C ASN A 271 2.54 8.25 33.52
N VAL A 272 2.48 8.55 32.22
CA VAL A 272 2.58 7.53 31.15
C VAL A 272 3.99 6.93 31.12
N LYS A 273 5.02 7.76 31.31
CA LYS A 273 6.41 7.29 31.42
C LYS A 273 6.58 6.36 32.64
N ASP A 274 6.01 6.72 33.78
CA ASP A 274 6.10 5.94 35.01
C ASP A 274 5.35 4.60 34.91
N ASP A 275 4.16 4.58 34.33
CA ASP A 275 3.41 3.35 34.05
C ASP A 275 4.20 2.41 33.12
N LEU A 276 4.82 2.97 32.08
CA LEU A 276 5.63 2.19 31.14
C LEU A 276 6.92 1.68 31.79
N ASN A 277 7.57 2.49 32.64
CA ASN A 277 8.73 2.07 33.43
C ASN A 277 8.37 0.91 34.37
N ASN A 278 7.24 1.01 35.07
CA ASN A 278 6.74 -0.06 35.94
C ASN A 278 6.52 -1.35 35.13
N LEU A 279 5.89 -1.25 33.96
CA LEU A 279 5.70 -2.39 33.05
C LEU A 279 7.04 -3.01 32.59
N TYR A 280 8.03 -2.16 32.27
CA TYR A 280 9.35 -2.63 31.84
C TYR A 280 10.09 -3.34 32.99
N ASN A 281 9.99 -2.83 34.22
CA ASN A 281 10.66 -3.38 35.40
C ASN A 281 10.13 -4.77 35.81
N ILE A 282 8.82 -5.01 35.64
CA ILE A 282 8.21 -6.31 35.96
C ILE A 282 8.38 -7.36 34.84
N SER A 283 8.90 -6.94 33.68
CA SER A 283 9.12 -7.79 32.51
C SER A 283 10.62 -8.04 32.29
N LYS A 284 11.05 -9.30 32.38
CA LYS A 284 12.47 -9.68 32.22
C LYS A 284 13.04 -9.23 30.85
N TYR A 285 12.27 -9.49 29.81
CA TYR A 285 12.47 -9.00 28.44
C TYR A 285 11.11 -8.62 27.86
N ARG A 286 11.11 -7.92 26.73
CA ARG A 286 9.92 -7.69 25.91
C ARG A 286 10.16 -8.35 24.56
N GLU A 287 9.25 -9.19 24.11
CA GLU A 287 9.38 -9.83 22.81
C GLU A 287 8.69 -8.96 21.76
N PHE A 288 9.48 -8.41 20.83
CA PHE A 288 9.01 -7.58 19.73
C PHE A 288 8.91 -8.46 18.48
N THR A 289 7.72 -8.54 17.88
CA THR A 289 7.56 -9.06 16.53
C THR A 289 7.91 -7.96 15.55
N ILE A 290 9.12 -8.02 15.01
CA ILE A 290 9.67 -7.06 14.06
C ILE A 290 9.57 -7.66 12.67
N CYS A 291 9.08 -6.88 11.71
CA CYS A 291 9.01 -7.30 10.33
C CYS A 291 9.73 -6.34 9.38
N ALA A 292 10.33 -6.87 8.31
CA ALA A 292 11.05 -6.10 7.29
C ALA A 292 10.89 -6.72 5.89
N ALA A 293 11.42 -6.02 4.88
CA ALA A 293 11.31 -6.40 3.46
C ALA A 293 12.10 -7.65 3.03
N ASN A 294 12.96 -8.19 3.89
CA ASN A 294 13.63 -9.47 3.69
C ASN A 294 14.40 -9.85 4.97
N ASN A 295 14.91 -11.08 5.00
CA ASN A 295 15.74 -11.57 6.09
C ASN A 295 17.07 -10.81 6.23
N GLU A 296 17.65 -10.27 5.17
CA GLU A 296 18.92 -9.51 5.26
C GLU A 296 18.73 -8.25 6.12
N ILE A 297 17.62 -7.53 5.94
CA ILE A 297 17.26 -6.37 6.75
C ILE A 297 16.95 -6.79 8.18
N ILE A 298 16.26 -7.91 8.39
CA ILE A 298 16.04 -8.44 9.76
C ILE A 298 17.38 -8.70 10.46
N GLU A 299 18.30 -9.39 9.79
CA GLU A 299 19.61 -9.70 10.38
C GLU A 299 20.42 -8.42 10.63
N LYS A 300 20.28 -7.40 9.75
CA LYS A 300 20.86 -6.08 9.97
C LYS A 300 20.28 -5.38 11.21
N ILE A 301 18.94 -5.34 11.34
CA ILE A 301 18.26 -4.79 12.52
C ILE A 301 18.69 -5.52 13.79
N LYS A 302 18.67 -6.86 13.77
CA LYS A 302 19.07 -7.70 14.90
C LYS A 302 20.52 -7.46 15.31
N LYS A 303 21.42 -7.31 14.34
CA LYS A 303 22.82 -6.95 14.57
C LYS A 303 22.95 -5.57 15.20
N GLU A 304 22.33 -4.53 14.64
CA GLU A 304 22.38 -3.17 15.20
C GLU A 304 21.83 -3.12 16.64
N LEU A 305 20.72 -3.81 16.92
CA LEU A 305 20.16 -3.91 18.27
C LEU A 305 21.08 -4.68 19.23
N THR A 306 21.76 -5.72 18.74
CA THR A 306 22.73 -6.51 19.52
C THR A 306 23.99 -5.71 19.83
N ASP A 307 24.52 -4.99 18.84
CA ASP A 307 25.71 -4.12 18.98
C ASP A 307 25.45 -2.99 20.00
N LYS A 308 24.19 -2.56 20.14
CA LYS A 308 23.73 -1.60 21.16
C LYS A 308 23.45 -2.23 22.53
N GLY A 309 23.53 -3.56 22.65
CA GLY A 309 23.27 -4.28 23.91
C GLY A 309 21.78 -4.39 24.27
N PHE A 310 20.87 -4.13 23.32
CA PHE A 310 19.43 -4.19 23.57
C PHE A 310 18.86 -5.60 23.48
N VAL A 311 19.55 -6.54 22.82
CA VAL A 311 19.04 -7.90 22.61
C VAL A 311 19.33 -8.79 23.82
N TYR A 312 18.30 -9.44 24.33
CA TYR A 312 18.40 -10.44 25.37
C TYR A 312 18.81 -11.79 24.75
N ASN A 313 20.06 -12.16 24.93
CA ASN A 313 20.57 -13.49 24.58
C ASN A 313 20.39 -14.41 25.79
N GLU A 314 19.57 -15.46 25.64
CA GLU A 314 19.46 -16.57 26.62
C GLU A 314 20.61 -17.54 26.49
#